data_AF-A0A7X1DAK3-F1
#
_entry.id   AF-A0A7X1DAK3-F1
#
_cell.length_a   1.000
_cell.length_b   1.000
_cell.length_c   1.000
_cell.angle_alpha   90.00
_cell.angle_beta   90.00
_cell.angle_gamma   90.00
#
_symmetry.space_group_name_H-M   'P 1'
#
loop_
_entity.id
_entity.type
_entity.pdbx_description
1 polymer ?
#
loop_
_entity_poly.entity_id
_entity_poly.type
_entity_poly.pdbx_seq_one_letter_code
_entity_poly.pdbx_strand_id
1 'polypeptide(L)'
;MKKYTINRIIITLLLMIYVVSILAIIKGEKPFETTNFLEFMLIGVIVVSLTVFGSKNTIKKQFEEDKVEKDERYLKNRNIFSYYFVISLGVFIPIILGFASIIDVKQLSLSNIATIFLIISIVYLVAIEVIRRKL
;
A
#
# COMPACT_ATOMS: atom_id res chain seq x y z
N MET A 1 19.19 -12.99 5.27
CA MET A 1 19.13 -11.81 6.17
C MET A 1 19.38 -10.47 5.48
N LYS A 2 20.61 -10.15 5.00
CA LYS A 2 20.93 -8.81 4.41
C LYS A 2 19.95 -8.34 3.31
N LYS A 3 19.60 -9.22 2.36
CA LYS A 3 18.60 -8.94 1.29
C LYS A 3 17.25 -8.46 1.84
N TYR A 4 16.75 -9.08 2.92
CA TYR A 4 15.44 -8.77 3.51
C TYR A 4 15.46 -7.43 4.26
N THR A 5 16.56 -7.14 4.93
CA THR A 5 16.76 -5.84 5.57
C THR A 5 16.81 -4.71 4.54
N ILE A 6 17.57 -4.89 3.45
CA ILE A 6 17.63 -3.92 2.34
C ILE A 6 16.26 -3.74 1.70
N ASN A 7 15.55 -4.84 1.42
CA ASN A 7 14.22 -4.79 0.84
C ASN A 7 13.22 -4.05 1.76
N ARG A 8 13.30 -4.26 3.07
CA ARG A 8 12.49 -3.52 4.06
C ARG A 8 12.79 -2.03 4.00
N ILE A 9 14.05 -1.62 3.96
CA ILE A 9 14.45 -0.20 3.86
C ILE A 9 13.87 0.43 2.59
N ILE A 10 14.03 -0.22 1.44
CA ILE A 10 13.51 0.27 0.15
C ILE A 10 11.99 0.41 0.19
N ILE A 11 11.28 -0.62 0.66
CA ILE A 11 9.81 -0.60 0.77
C ILE A 11 9.33 0.52 1.71
N THR A 12 9.99 0.69 2.86
CA THR A 12 9.65 1.76 3.81
C THR A 12 9.84 3.15 3.19
N LEU A 13 10.96 3.38 2.48
CA LEU A 13 11.21 4.66 1.80
C LEU A 13 10.18 4.94 0.71
N LEU A 14 9.85 3.95 -0.11
CA LEU A 14 8.82 4.08 -1.14
C LEU A 14 7.45 4.39 -0.54
N LEU A 15 7.06 3.68 0.52
CA LEU A 15 5.80 3.93 1.24
C LEU A 15 5.75 5.34 1.80
N MET A 16 6.85 5.87 2.34
CA MET A 16 6.89 7.24 2.85
C MET A 16 6.66 8.27 1.76
N ILE A 17 7.38 8.17 0.64
CA ILE A 17 7.20 9.05 -0.54
C ILE A 17 5.75 8.97 -1.00
N TYR A 18 5.19 7.77 -1.04
CA TYR A 18 3.83 7.51 -1.48
C TYR A 18 2.77 8.14 -0.57
N VAL A 19 2.89 7.94 0.75
CA VAL A 19 1.96 8.49 1.75
C VAL A 19 2.00 10.01 1.74
N VAL A 20 3.19 10.62 1.72
CA VAL A 20 3.32 12.09 1.67
C VAL A 20 2.68 12.65 0.40
N SER A 21 2.91 12.01 -0.74
CA SER A 21 2.32 12.45 -2.01
C SER A 21 0.79 12.38 -1.99
N ILE A 22 0.23 11.26 -1.52
CA ILE A 22 -1.22 11.09 -1.45
C ILE A 22 -1.84 12.08 -0.46
N LEU A 23 -1.24 12.28 0.72
CA LEU A 23 -1.77 13.21 1.71
C LEU A 23 -1.77 14.66 1.20
N ALA A 24 -0.73 15.09 0.48
CA ALA A 24 -0.69 16.40 -0.16
C ALA A 24 -1.82 16.55 -1.19
N ILE A 25 -2.01 15.55 -2.05
CA ILE A 25 -3.08 15.54 -3.05
C ILE A 25 -4.46 15.60 -2.38
N ILE A 26 -4.68 14.87 -1.28
CA ILE A 26 -5.94 14.90 -0.53
C ILE A 26 -6.22 16.31 0.01
N LYS A 27 -5.20 17.00 0.50
CA LYS A 27 -5.30 18.39 0.97
C LYS A 27 -5.43 19.43 -0.14
N GLY A 28 -5.30 19.02 -1.41
CA GLY A 28 -5.31 19.93 -2.57
C GLY A 28 -3.98 20.67 -2.77
N GLU A 29 -2.92 20.25 -2.09
CA GLU A 29 -1.56 20.80 -2.21
C GLU A 29 -0.76 20.04 -3.27
N LYS A 30 0.28 20.66 -3.84
CA LYS A 30 1.21 19.91 -4.68
C LYS A 30 2.09 19.02 -3.78
N PRO A 31 2.37 17.77 -4.20
CA PRO A 31 3.30 16.92 -3.48
C PRO A 31 4.63 17.64 -3.21
N PHE A 32 5.12 17.56 -1.98
CA PHE A 32 6.40 18.13 -1.52
C PHE A 32 6.51 19.67 -1.55
N GLU A 33 5.42 20.41 -1.80
CA GLU A 33 5.44 21.88 -1.84
C GLU A 33 5.68 22.50 -0.46
N THR A 34 5.03 21.95 0.57
CA THR A 34 5.12 22.40 1.96
C THR A 34 6.11 21.59 2.80
N THR A 35 6.67 20.51 2.22
CA THR A 35 7.50 19.56 2.95
C THR A 35 8.93 20.10 3.08
N ASN A 36 9.36 20.39 4.30
CA ASN A 36 10.76 20.69 4.57
C ASN A 36 11.61 19.44 4.32
N PHE A 37 12.58 19.52 3.40
CA PHE A 37 13.43 18.39 3.03
C PHE A 37 14.21 17.82 4.21
N LEU A 38 14.75 18.67 5.09
CA LEU A 38 15.49 18.21 6.28
C LEU A 38 14.57 17.47 7.26
N GLU A 39 13.37 18.00 7.50
CA GLU A 39 12.38 17.36 8.37
C GLU A 39 11.94 16.01 7.81
N PHE A 40 11.67 15.95 6.50
CA PHE A 40 11.33 14.71 5.82
C PHE A 40 12.43 13.66 5.92
N MET A 41 13.69 14.05 5.74
CA MET A 41 14.84 13.16 5.88
C MET A 41 15.00 12.65 7.32
N LEU A 42 14.82 13.52 8.33
CA LEU A 42 14.88 13.13 9.74
C LEU A 42 13.77 12.14 10.10
N ILE A 43 12.53 12.42 9.71
CA ILE A 43 11.40 11.49 9.87
C ILE A 43 11.70 10.18 9.13
N GLY A 44 12.28 10.26 7.93
CA GLY A 44 12.71 9.10 7.15
C GLY A 44 13.66 8.18 7.90
N VAL A 45 14.71 8.74 8.48
CA VAL A 45 15.69 7.99 9.29
C VAL A 45 15.02 7.34 10.50
N ILE A 46 14.13 8.05 11.20
CA ILE A 46 13.41 7.54 12.37
C ILE A 46 12.51 6.37 11.98
N VAL A 47 11.67 6.53 10.96
CA VAL A 47 10.71 5.52 10.51
C VAL A 47 11.42 4.27 9.97
N VAL A 48 12.47 4.46 9.16
CA VAL A 48 13.29 3.34 8.67
C VAL A 48 13.97 2.60 9.83
N SER A 49 14.53 3.33 10.80
CA SER A 49 15.15 2.72 11.98
C SER A 49 14.13 1.92 12.78
N LEU A 50 12.98 2.51 13.12
CA LEU A 50 11.90 1.84 13.85
C LEU A 50 11.40 0.59 13.13
N THR A 51 11.19 0.67 11.82
CA THR A 51 10.72 -0.49 11.04
C THR A 51 11.77 -1.59 10.96
N VAL A 52 13.06 -1.27 10.80
CA VAL A 52 14.14 -2.28 10.74
C VAL A 52 14.37 -2.93 12.10
N PHE A 53 14.48 -2.15 13.19
CA PHE A 53 14.72 -2.67 14.53
C PHE A 53 13.48 -3.37 15.11
N GLY A 54 12.29 -2.78 14.94
CA GLY A 54 11.02 -3.33 15.43
C GLY A 54 10.60 -4.60 14.69
N SER A 55 10.97 -4.77 13.42
CA SER A 55 10.64 -5.98 12.64
C SER A 55 11.76 -7.02 12.60
N LYS A 56 12.78 -6.94 13.46
CA LYS A 56 13.93 -7.87 13.45
C LYS A 56 13.51 -9.34 13.59
N ASN A 57 12.56 -9.63 14.47
CA ASN A 57 12.00 -10.97 14.65
C ASN A 57 11.17 -11.41 13.43
N THR A 58 10.40 -10.50 12.84
CA THR A 58 9.62 -10.75 11.61
C THR A 58 10.50 -10.97 10.39
N ILE A 59 11.62 -10.25 10.26
CA ILE A 59 12.61 -10.44 9.19
C ILE A 59 13.32 -11.79 9.36
N LYS A 60 13.64 -12.18 10.59
CA LYS A 60 14.21 -13.51 10.88
C LYS A 60 13.21 -14.61 10.56
N LYS A 61 11.94 -14.42 10.95
CA LYS A 61 10.85 -15.33 10.62
C LYS A 61 10.66 -15.46 9.11
N GLN A 62 10.61 -14.35 8.36
CA GLN A 62 10.53 -14.35 6.90
C GLN A 62 11.72 -15.06 6.23
N PHE A 63 12.93 -14.91 6.77
CA PHE A 63 14.11 -15.59 6.25
C PHE A 63 14.09 -17.10 6.52
N GLU A 64 13.52 -17.55 7.64
CA GLU A 64 13.37 -18.96 7.95
C GLU A 64 12.16 -19.59 7.24
N GLU A 65 11.04 -18.87 7.12
CA GLU A 65 9.88 -19.22 6.29
C GLU A 65 10.29 -19.38 4.82
N ASP A 66 11.05 -18.44 4.24
CA ASP A 66 11.58 -18.57 2.86
C ASP A 66 12.58 -19.73 2.68
N LYS A 67 13.18 -20.22 3.78
CA LYS A 67 14.10 -21.36 3.77
C LYS A 67 13.38 -22.71 3.88
N VAL A 68 12.26 -22.75 4.60
CA VAL A 68 11.52 -23.98 4.92
C VAL A 68 10.33 -24.19 3.99
N GLU A 69 9.73 -23.11 3.49
CA GLU A 69 8.37 -23.17 2.97
C GLU A 69 8.24 -22.30 1.72
N LYS A 70 8.38 -22.95 0.56
CA LYS A 70 7.51 -22.60 -0.54
C LYS A 70 6.08 -22.88 -0.08
N ASP A 71 5.45 -21.89 0.53
CA ASP A 71 4.02 -21.92 0.77
C ASP A 71 3.31 -21.65 -0.57
N GLU A 72 3.38 -22.64 -1.48
CA GLU A 72 2.75 -22.57 -2.79
C GLU A 72 1.25 -22.34 -2.65
N ARG A 73 0.65 -22.76 -1.53
CA ARG A 73 -0.77 -22.52 -1.21
C ARG A 73 -1.04 -21.06 -0.89
N TYR A 74 -0.24 -20.42 -0.03
CA TYR A 74 -0.38 -18.97 0.21
C TYR A 74 -0.15 -18.14 -1.05
N LEU A 75 0.91 -18.45 -1.82
CA LEU A 75 1.18 -17.75 -3.09
C LEU A 75 0.05 -17.94 -4.09
N LYS A 76 -0.50 -19.16 -4.21
CA LYS A 76 -1.62 -19.47 -5.09
C LYS A 76 -2.89 -18.74 -4.66
N ASN A 77 -3.26 -18.78 -3.38
CA ASN A 77 -4.47 -18.12 -2.88
C ASN A 77 -4.37 -16.60 -2.95
N ARG A 78 -3.20 -16.02 -2.68
CA ARG A 78 -2.97 -14.58 -2.86
C ARG A 78 -3.13 -14.20 -4.34
N ASN A 79 -2.53 -14.96 -5.26
CA ASN A 79 -2.64 -14.67 -6.69
C ASN A 79 -4.09 -14.80 -7.18
N ILE A 80 -4.83 -15.81 -6.73
CA ILE A 80 -6.26 -15.98 -7.02
C ILE A 80 -7.06 -14.78 -6.51
N PHE A 81 -6.85 -14.38 -5.25
CA PHE A 81 -7.53 -13.21 -4.69
C PHE A 81 -7.20 -11.92 -5.44
N SER A 82 -5.92 -11.65 -5.69
CA SER A 82 -5.47 -10.47 -6.45
C SER A 82 -6.10 -10.44 -7.85
N TYR A 83 -6.20 -11.58 -8.53
CA TYR A 83 -6.86 -11.68 -9.83
C TYR A 83 -8.35 -11.31 -9.76
N TYR A 84 -9.11 -11.91 -8.84
CA TYR A 84 -10.53 -11.60 -8.68
C TYR A 84 -10.77 -10.17 -8.17
N PHE A 85 -9.88 -9.64 -7.34
CA PHE A 85 -9.95 -8.25 -6.89
C PHE A 85 -9.82 -7.28 -8.07
N VAL A 86 -8.85 -7.49 -8.97
CA VAL A 86 -8.69 -6.66 -10.17
C VAL A 86 -9.90 -6.78 -11.10
N ILE A 87 -10.43 -8.00 -11.30
CA ILE A 87 -11.68 -8.18 -12.06
C ILE A 87 -12.83 -7.41 -11.42
N SER A 88 -12.98 -7.49 -10.10
CA SER A 88 -14.05 -6.79 -9.38
C SER A 88 -13.94 -5.29 -9.58
N LEU A 89 -12.73 -4.71 -9.53
CA LEU A 89 -12.51 -3.30 -9.85
C LEU A 89 -12.94 -2.98 -11.29
N GLY A 90 -12.57 -3.83 -12.25
CA GLY A 90 -12.98 -3.67 -13.65
C GLY A 90 -14.49 -3.70 -13.87
N VAL A 91 -15.24 -4.42 -13.04
CA VAL A 91 -16.72 -4.47 -13.09
C VAL A 91 -17.35 -3.30 -12.34
N PHE A 92 -16.86 -2.98 -11.14
CA PHE A 92 -17.47 -1.97 -10.29
C PHE A 92 -17.16 -0.54 -10.73
N ILE A 93 -15.97 -0.26 -11.28
CA ILE A 93 -15.60 1.10 -11.72
C ILE A 93 -16.60 1.66 -12.75
N PRO A 94 -16.93 0.96 -13.86
CA PRO A 94 -17.92 1.44 -14.83
C PRO A 94 -19.30 1.68 -14.22
N ILE A 95 -19.75 0.80 -13.30
CA ILE A 95 -21.04 0.94 -12.62
C ILE A 95 -21.06 2.21 -11.76
N ILE A 96 -20.02 2.42 -10.96
CA ILE A 96 -19.89 3.61 -10.10
C ILE A 96 -19.82 4.88 -10.95
N LEU A 97 -19.08 4.86 -12.07
CA LEU A 97 -19.02 5.99 -13.00
C LEU A 97 -20.38 6.25 -13.68
N GLY A 98 -21.12 5.20 -14.03
CA GLY A 98 -22.48 5.33 -14.56
C GLY A 98 -23.43 6.00 -13.57
N PHE A 99 -23.41 5.58 -12.30
CA PHE A 99 -24.17 6.26 -11.24
C PHE A 99 -23.72 7.70 -11.03
N ALA A 100 -22.40 7.96 -11.01
CA ALA A 100 -21.85 9.30 -10.90
C ALA A 100 -22.34 10.23 -12.03
N SER A 101 -22.49 9.69 -13.24
CA SER A 101 -23.07 10.43 -14.37
C SER A 101 -24.55 10.76 -14.19
N ILE A 102 -25.33 9.91 -13.52
CA ILE A 102 -26.77 10.14 -13.27
C ILE A 102 -26.98 11.25 -12.24
N ILE A 103 -26.05 11.39 -11.28
CA ILE A 103 -26.08 12.46 -10.27
C ILE A 103 -25.36 13.74 -10.72
N ASP A 104 -25.16 13.93 -12.04
CA ASP A 104 -24.53 15.10 -12.66
C ASP A 104 -23.10 15.43 -12.18
N VAL A 105 -22.34 14.42 -11.72
CA VAL A 105 -20.91 14.62 -11.40
C VAL A 105 -20.12 14.70 -12.70
N LYS A 106 -19.86 15.92 -13.16
CA LYS A 106 -19.14 16.19 -14.42
C LYS A 106 -17.62 16.06 -14.32
N GLN A 107 -17.05 16.31 -13.15
CA GLN A 107 -15.60 16.29 -12.93
C GLN A 107 -15.27 15.72 -11.54
N LEU A 108 -14.26 14.86 -11.49
CA LEU A 108 -13.69 14.36 -10.25
C LEU A 108 -12.43 15.15 -9.93
N SER A 109 -12.36 15.71 -8.72
CA SER A 109 -11.13 16.33 -8.26
C SER A 109 -10.04 15.28 -8.04
N LEU A 110 -8.79 15.67 -8.21
CA LEU A 110 -7.64 14.79 -7.95
C LEU A 110 -7.62 14.29 -6.50
N SER A 111 -8.03 15.13 -5.54
CA SER A 111 -8.19 14.78 -4.13
C SER A 111 -9.21 13.65 -3.92
N ASN A 112 -10.36 13.71 -4.61
CA ASN A 112 -11.38 12.65 -4.55
C ASN A 112 -10.83 11.32 -5.06
N ILE A 113 -10.12 11.34 -6.20
CA ILE A 113 -9.51 10.14 -6.79
C ILE A 113 -8.45 9.55 -5.84
N ALA A 114 -7.58 10.39 -5.27
CA ALA A 114 -6.55 9.94 -4.33
C ALA A 114 -7.14 9.34 -3.05
N THR A 115 -8.22 9.93 -2.53
CA THR A 115 -8.94 9.42 -1.36
C THR A 115 -9.54 8.05 -1.64
N ILE A 116 -10.26 7.90 -2.76
CA ILE A 116 -10.84 6.61 -3.17
C ILE A 116 -9.75 5.55 -3.34
N PHE A 117 -8.64 5.90 -3.97
CA PHE A 117 -7.51 5.00 -4.17
C PHE A 117 -6.91 4.52 -2.83
N LEU A 118 -6.76 5.43 -1.85
CA LEU A 118 -6.25 5.10 -0.52
C LEU A 118 -7.19 4.11 0.19
N ILE A 119 -8.51 4.36 0.13
CA ILE A 119 -9.52 3.46 0.72
C ILE A 119 -9.43 2.07 0.11
N ILE A 120 -9.41 1.96 -1.23
CA ILE A 120 -9.30 0.68 -1.95
C ILE A 120 -8.03 -0.07 -1.55
N SER A 121 -6.91 0.65 -1.41
CA SER A 121 -5.62 0.09 -1.02
C SER A 121 -5.63 -0.45 0.41
N ILE A 122 -6.24 0.26 1.37
CA ILE A 122 -6.39 -0.24 2.75
C ILE A 122 -7.26 -1.50 2.78
N VAL A 123 -8.40 -1.49 2.08
CA VAL A 123 -9.29 -2.65 2.00
C VAL A 123 -8.56 -3.87 1.45
N TYR A 124 -7.77 -3.68 0.40
CA TYR A 124 -6.94 -4.74 -0.20
C TYR A 124 -5.90 -5.30 0.78
N LEU A 125 -5.18 -4.44 1.49
CA LEU A 125 -4.17 -4.85 2.47
C LEU A 125 -4.78 -5.65 3.62
N VAL A 126 -5.90 -5.19 4.16
CA VAL A 126 -6.63 -5.88 5.24
C VAL A 126 -7.12 -7.24 4.75
N ALA A 127 -7.68 -7.32 3.54
CA ALA A 127 -8.17 -8.57 2.97
C ALA A 127 -7.04 -9.60 2.77
N ILE A 128 -5.87 -9.17 2.29
CA ILE A 128 -4.70 -10.06 2.16
C ILE A 128 -4.23 -10.58 3.52
N GLU A 129 -4.16 -9.71 4.54
CA GLU A 129 -3.72 -10.12 5.87
C GLU A 129 -4.71 -11.13 6.50
N VAL A 130 -6.02 -10.98 6.25
CA VAL A 130 -7.04 -11.96 6.66
C VAL A 130 -6.83 -13.30 5.93
N ILE A 131 -6.57 -13.29 4.62
CA ILE A 131 -6.29 -14.50 3.84
C ILE A 131 -5.03 -15.20 4.37
N ARG A 132 -3.99 -14.42 4.70
CA ARG A 132 -2.74 -14.95 5.27
C ARG A 132 -2.95 -15.65 6.61
N ARG A 133 -3.83 -15.13 7.48
CA ARG A 133 -4.10 -15.72 8.80
C ARG A 133 -5.05 -16.92 8.78
N LYS A 134 -5.82 -17.09 7.70
CA LYS A 134 -6.77 -18.20 7.53
C LYS A 134 -6.15 -19.45 6.90
N LEU A 135 -4.95 -19.34 6.33
CA LEU A 135 -4.16 -20.43 5.75
C LEU A 135 -3.14 -20.95 6.78
#